data_AF-A0A1G7Y4N5-F1
#
_entry.id   AF-A0A1G7Y4N5-F1
#
_cell.length_a   1.000
_cell.length_b   1.000
_cell.length_c   1.000
_cell.angle_alpha   90.00
_cell.angle_beta   90.00
_cell.angle_gamma   90.00
#
_symmetry.space_group_name_H-M   'P 1'
#
loop_
_entity.id
_entity.type
_entity.pdbx_description
1 polymer ?
#
loop_
_entity_poly.entity_id
_entity_poly.type
_entity_poly.pdbx_seq_one_letter_code
_entity_poly.pdbx_strand_id
1 'polypeptide(L)'
;MEVALDLQLEINRLKDGYEKMTDNQQREVDLKVAEIESVLTPLRKTMINVTEASSADNLQVLGQEYLDSQRQDLGEEEYDIAIGNHDPKRSRKGFYPEIKDDVHFYEMDTDIDPDLPLIIAADYQASISPICVTQFAKLPGQSFETLNFVRQVYEEQPKGLEDACNSFIMKMSGHRDKTVYYVHDSTAIGKNPFGKTYAQLVIETLTAGGWCVIPIYTFKPPSHGVKFERIKKLHKNTDPVEAPLIRFNRKYNDCLITSMDRSLAITTGGETKKDKHLEYTNRYPDYPQRYATHFSDVHDQIVWGTHVLKSVPITTRGSRFVGAIR
;
A
#
# COMPACT_ATOMS: atom_id res chain seq x y z
N MET A 1 -10.38 -7.82 -34.64
CA MET A 1 -9.97 -6.40 -34.78
C MET A 1 -11.08 -5.61 -35.47
N GLU A 2 -11.54 -6.08 -36.63
CA GLU A 2 -12.64 -5.50 -37.43
C GLU A 2 -13.93 -5.27 -36.62
N VAL A 3 -14.41 -6.28 -35.89
CA VAL A 3 -15.62 -6.18 -35.05
C VAL A 3 -15.53 -5.08 -33.97
N ALA A 4 -14.36 -4.91 -33.34
CA ALA A 4 -14.19 -3.88 -32.29
C ALA A 4 -14.19 -2.47 -32.89
N LEU A 5 -13.64 -2.31 -34.11
CA LEU A 5 -13.65 -1.05 -34.84
C LEU A 5 -15.07 -0.69 -35.28
N ASP A 6 -15.84 -1.65 -35.80
CA ASP A 6 -17.22 -1.45 -36.24
C ASP A 6 -18.12 -1.03 -35.09
N LEU A 7 -18.01 -1.71 -33.94
CA LEU A 7 -18.76 -1.35 -32.72
C LEU A 7 -18.39 0.06 -32.21
N GLN A 8 -17.11 0.44 -32.31
CA GLN A 8 -16.68 1.78 -31.93
C GLN A 8 -17.19 2.85 -32.90
N LEU A 9 -17.20 2.57 -34.21
CA LEU A 9 -17.76 3.47 -35.21
C LEU A 9 -19.26 3.65 -35.01
N GLU A 10 -19.97 2.59 -34.61
CA GLU A 10 -21.40 2.67 -34.31
C GLU A 10 -21.69 3.52 -33.06
N ILE A 11 -20.88 3.40 -32.00
CA ILE A 11 -20.95 4.34 -30.86
C ILE A 11 -20.75 5.79 -31.32
N ASN A 12 -19.75 6.03 -32.17
CA ASN A 12 -19.47 7.37 -32.68
C ASN A 12 -20.64 7.93 -33.51
N ARG A 13 -21.30 7.08 -34.32
CA ARG A 13 -22.51 7.46 -35.07
C ARG A 13 -23.69 7.77 -34.17
N LEU A 14 -23.94 6.93 -33.16
CA LEU A 14 -25.04 7.13 -32.21
C LEU A 14 -24.86 8.43 -31.40
N LYS A 15 -23.61 8.80 -31.11
CA LYS A 15 -23.26 10.06 -30.41
C LYS A 15 -23.16 11.28 -31.34
N ASP A 16 -23.29 11.10 -32.65
CA ASP A 16 -23.23 12.25 -33.57
C ASP A 16 -24.41 13.18 -33.35
N GLY A 17 -24.13 14.46 -33.11
CA GLY A 17 -25.15 15.46 -32.79
C GLY A 17 -25.88 15.24 -31.46
N TYR A 18 -25.36 14.41 -30.55
CA TYR A 18 -25.97 14.10 -29.24
C TYR A 18 -26.35 15.34 -28.42
N GLU A 19 -25.51 16.38 -28.46
CA GLU A 19 -25.75 17.67 -27.77
C GLU A 19 -26.97 18.44 -28.29
N LYS A 20 -27.46 18.11 -29.50
CA LYS A 20 -28.63 18.74 -30.13
C LYS A 20 -29.93 17.94 -29.95
N MET A 21 -29.86 16.79 -29.28
CA MET A 21 -30.99 15.90 -29.05
C MET A 21 -31.79 16.31 -27.81
N THR A 22 -33.07 15.93 -27.75
CA THR A 22 -33.90 16.09 -26.55
C THR A 22 -33.53 15.07 -25.47
N ASP A 23 -33.84 15.33 -24.20
CA ASP A 23 -33.54 14.45 -23.06
C ASP A 23 -33.99 12.99 -23.27
N ASN A 24 -35.16 12.78 -23.89
CA ASN A 24 -35.66 11.44 -24.19
C ASN A 24 -34.82 10.74 -25.28
N GLN A 25 -34.39 11.46 -26.30
CA GLN A 25 -33.55 10.92 -27.37
C GLN A 25 -32.14 10.61 -26.87
N GLN A 26 -31.57 11.48 -26.02
CA GLN A 26 -30.29 11.24 -25.36
C GLN A 26 -30.34 9.97 -24.53
N ARG A 27 -31.41 9.78 -23.75
CA ARG A 27 -31.61 8.57 -22.94
C ARG A 27 -31.71 7.30 -23.77
N GLU A 28 -32.37 7.33 -24.92
CA GLU A 28 -32.41 6.19 -25.85
C GLU A 28 -31.04 5.87 -26.46
N VAL A 29 -30.26 6.90 -26.81
CA VAL A 29 -28.88 6.74 -27.28
C VAL A 29 -27.99 6.16 -26.20
N ASP A 30 -28.09 6.63 -24.95
CA ASP A 30 -27.29 6.14 -23.83
C ASP A 30 -27.53 4.65 -23.57
N LEU A 31 -28.77 4.18 -23.66
CA LEU A 31 -29.11 2.76 -23.51
C LEU A 31 -28.44 1.91 -24.59
N LYS A 32 -28.46 2.37 -25.85
CA LYS A 32 -27.82 1.67 -26.97
C LYS A 32 -26.30 1.68 -26.87
N VAL A 33 -25.72 2.81 -26.46
CA VAL A 33 -24.26 2.93 -26.23
C VAL A 33 -23.84 2.01 -25.09
N ALA A 34 -24.60 1.94 -23.99
CA ALA A 34 -24.30 1.05 -22.87
C ALA A 34 -24.35 -0.43 -23.29
N GLU A 35 -25.29 -0.81 -24.13
CA GLU A 35 -25.38 -2.17 -24.71
C GLU A 35 -24.15 -2.49 -25.56
N ILE A 36 -23.73 -1.59 -26.46
CA ILE A 36 -22.54 -1.79 -27.29
C ILE A 36 -21.26 -1.82 -26.44
N GLU A 37 -21.13 -0.93 -25.45
CA GLU A 37 -19.99 -0.89 -24.53
C GLU A 37 -19.86 -2.16 -23.68
N SER A 38 -20.99 -2.83 -23.36
CA SER A 38 -20.97 -4.11 -22.63
C SER A 38 -20.24 -5.22 -23.38
N VAL A 39 -20.26 -5.17 -24.72
CA VAL A 39 -19.58 -6.12 -25.61
C VAL A 39 -18.17 -5.61 -25.96
N LEU A 40 -18.01 -4.31 -26.17
CA LEU A 40 -16.75 -3.71 -26.61
C LEU A 40 -15.69 -3.67 -25.50
N THR A 41 -16.10 -3.44 -24.24
CA THR A 41 -15.17 -3.34 -23.09
C THR A 41 -14.36 -4.63 -22.87
N PRO A 42 -14.97 -5.85 -22.84
CA PRO A 42 -14.21 -7.10 -22.78
C PRO A 42 -13.23 -7.28 -23.95
N LEU A 43 -13.63 -6.93 -25.18
CA LEU A 43 -12.78 -7.05 -26.36
C LEU A 43 -11.56 -6.11 -26.28
N ARG A 44 -11.75 -4.89 -25.79
CA ARG A 44 -10.68 -3.91 -25.57
C ARG A 44 -9.63 -4.39 -24.59
N LYS A 45 -10.02 -5.08 -23.50
CA LYS A 45 -9.07 -5.60 -22.50
C LYS A 45 -7.99 -6.48 -23.12
N THR A 46 -8.31 -7.22 -24.17
CA THR A 46 -7.38 -8.12 -24.87
C THR A 46 -6.67 -7.47 -26.06
N MET A 47 -7.04 -6.25 -26.42
CA MET A 47 -6.52 -5.53 -27.60
C MET A 47 -5.58 -4.37 -27.24
N ILE A 48 -5.30 -4.17 -25.96
CA ILE A 48 -4.33 -3.18 -25.51
C ILE A 48 -2.95 -3.85 -25.49
N ASN A 49 -2.05 -3.36 -26.34
CA ASN A 49 -0.63 -3.67 -26.25
C ASN A 49 0.08 -2.43 -25.72
N VAL A 50 0.66 -2.53 -24.52
CA VAL A 50 1.54 -1.49 -23.98
C VAL A 50 2.96 -1.94 -24.24
N THR A 51 3.68 -1.17 -25.05
CA THR A 51 5.10 -1.36 -25.28
C THR A 51 5.82 -0.15 -24.73
N GLU A 52 6.71 -0.41 -23.77
CA GLU A 52 7.65 0.57 -23.26
C GLU A 52 8.86 0.62 -24.20
N ALA A 53 9.26 1.83 -24.60
CA ALA A 53 10.38 2.05 -25.49
C ALA A 53 11.36 3.02 -24.82
N SER A 54 12.63 2.67 -24.85
CA SER A 54 13.73 3.53 -24.40
C SER A 54 14.13 4.50 -25.50
N SER A 55 14.86 5.54 -25.14
CA SER A 55 15.49 6.43 -26.13
C SER A 55 16.53 5.68 -26.99
N ALA A 56 17.07 4.55 -26.52
CA ALA A 56 17.96 3.71 -27.31
C ALA A 56 17.23 3.00 -28.46
N ASP A 57 15.94 2.69 -28.30
CA ASP A 57 15.11 2.13 -29.39
C ASP A 57 14.90 3.15 -30.52
N ASN A 58 15.09 4.44 -30.22
CA ASN A 58 15.03 5.57 -31.17
C ASN A 58 16.41 6.09 -31.59
N LEU A 59 17.49 5.31 -31.41
CA LEU A 59 18.87 5.72 -31.69
C LEU A 59 19.08 6.26 -33.11
N GLN A 60 18.39 5.70 -34.10
CA GLN A 60 18.50 6.13 -35.51
C GLN A 60 18.01 7.56 -35.74
N VAL A 61 17.11 8.06 -34.89
CA VAL A 61 16.53 9.42 -34.97
C VAL A 61 17.27 10.38 -34.05
N LEU A 62 17.59 9.95 -32.83
CA LEU A 62 18.24 10.79 -31.82
C LEU A 62 19.75 10.93 -32.03
N GLY A 63 20.40 9.92 -32.59
CA GLY A 63 21.84 9.86 -32.78
C GLY A 63 22.60 9.48 -31.50
N GLN A 64 23.77 8.87 -31.66
CA GLN A 64 24.62 8.45 -30.53
C GLN A 64 25.12 9.65 -29.70
N GLU A 65 25.41 10.77 -30.37
CA GLU A 65 25.88 12.01 -29.72
C GLU A 65 24.89 12.57 -28.71
N TYR A 66 23.58 12.45 -28.97
CA TYR A 66 22.54 12.84 -28.02
C TYR A 66 22.57 11.97 -26.77
N LEU A 67 22.64 10.64 -26.94
CA LEU A 67 22.72 9.72 -25.80
C LEU A 67 23.97 9.95 -24.96
N ASP A 68 25.11 10.24 -25.61
CA ASP A 68 26.37 10.50 -24.93
C ASP A 68 26.36 11.85 -24.19
N SER A 69 25.75 12.90 -24.76
CA SER A 69 25.50 14.18 -24.08
C SER A 69 24.59 13.99 -22.87
N GLN A 70 23.48 13.26 -23.02
CA GLN A 70 22.58 12.99 -21.90
C GLN A 70 23.27 12.17 -20.78
N ARG A 71 24.22 11.28 -21.10
CA ARG A 71 25.04 10.57 -20.08
C ARG A 71 26.01 11.48 -19.33
N GLN A 72 26.41 12.61 -19.93
CA GLN A 72 27.29 13.59 -19.29
C GLN A 72 26.51 14.59 -18.43
N ASP A 73 25.30 14.95 -18.87
CA ASP A 73 24.46 15.96 -18.23
C ASP A 73 23.60 15.40 -17.09
N LEU A 74 23.14 14.15 -17.20
CA LEU A 74 22.27 13.49 -16.22
C LEU A 74 23.07 12.60 -15.25
N GLY A 75 22.59 12.48 -14.02
CA GLY A 75 23.05 11.40 -13.13
C GLY A 75 22.65 10.02 -13.67
N GLU A 76 23.38 8.97 -13.29
CA GLU A 76 23.16 7.58 -13.76
C GLU A 76 21.70 7.12 -13.63
N GLU A 77 21.05 7.39 -12.50
CA GLU A 77 19.63 7.06 -12.29
C GLU A 77 18.67 7.93 -13.13
N GLU A 78 18.95 9.22 -13.27
CA GLU A 78 18.13 10.12 -14.09
C GLU A 78 18.20 9.74 -15.57
N TYR A 79 19.38 9.30 -16.01
CA TYR A 79 19.59 8.73 -17.33
C TYR A 79 18.81 7.43 -17.51
N ASP A 80 18.90 6.50 -16.56
CA ASP A 80 18.18 5.22 -16.65
C ASP A 80 16.66 5.41 -16.70
N ILE A 81 16.13 6.38 -15.96
CA ILE A 81 14.70 6.71 -15.95
C ILE A 81 14.29 7.43 -17.25
N ALA A 82 14.92 8.57 -17.54
CA ALA A 82 14.47 9.47 -18.61
C ALA A 82 14.88 8.99 -20.00
N ILE A 83 16.03 8.32 -20.11
CA ILE A 83 16.60 7.87 -21.39
C ILE A 83 16.45 6.35 -21.54
N GLY A 84 16.72 5.59 -20.49
CA GLY A 84 16.60 4.13 -20.48
C GLY A 84 15.16 3.60 -20.35
N ASN A 85 14.21 4.47 -19.98
CA ASN A 85 12.83 4.09 -19.65
C ASN A 85 12.78 2.96 -18.60
N HIS A 86 13.75 2.95 -17.67
CA HIS A 86 13.75 2.07 -16.53
C HIS A 86 12.94 2.69 -15.41
N ASP A 87 11.86 2.01 -15.03
CA ASP A 87 11.06 2.41 -13.87
C ASP A 87 11.95 2.35 -12.61
N PRO A 88 12.22 3.49 -11.93
CA PRO A 88 13.11 3.50 -10.79
C PRO A 88 12.45 2.80 -9.62
N LYS A 89 12.79 1.51 -9.42
CA LYS A 89 12.21 0.70 -8.35
C LYS A 89 12.67 1.14 -6.97
N ARG A 90 13.84 1.79 -6.84
CA ARG A 90 14.34 2.34 -5.56
C ARG A 90 15.14 3.61 -5.79
N SER A 91 14.89 4.60 -4.94
CA SER A 91 15.68 5.82 -4.90
C SER A 91 17.01 5.61 -4.16
N ARG A 92 18.11 6.19 -4.65
CA ARG A 92 19.43 6.17 -3.96
C ARG A 92 19.40 6.70 -2.52
N LYS A 93 18.44 7.58 -2.23
CA LYS A 93 18.18 8.18 -0.90
C LYS A 93 16.95 7.56 -0.23
N GLY A 94 16.63 6.30 -0.50
CA GLY A 94 15.48 5.63 0.08
C GLY A 94 15.55 5.55 1.61
N PHE A 95 14.40 5.70 2.27
CA PHE A 95 14.27 5.59 3.71
C PHE A 95 14.39 4.13 4.20
N TYR A 96 14.24 3.14 3.32
CA TYR A 96 14.33 1.71 3.66
C TYR A 96 15.46 0.99 2.89
N PRO A 97 16.74 1.37 3.09
CA PRO A 97 17.85 0.86 2.27
C PRO A 97 18.16 -0.63 2.50
N GLU A 98 17.74 -1.19 3.64
CA GLU A 98 18.04 -2.58 4.03
C GLU A 98 16.99 -3.59 3.53
N ILE A 99 15.84 -3.10 3.05
CA ILE A 99 14.83 -3.97 2.46
C ILE A 99 15.37 -4.46 1.11
N LYS A 100 15.26 -5.76 0.86
CA LYS A 100 15.83 -6.42 -0.34
C LYS A 100 14.82 -7.40 -0.92
N ASP A 101 14.79 -7.47 -2.24
CA ASP A 101 13.78 -8.22 -2.98
C ASP A 101 13.81 -9.72 -2.72
N ASP A 102 15.00 -10.29 -2.60
CA ASP A 102 15.30 -11.69 -2.33
C ASP A 102 15.14 -12.08 -0.84
N VAL A 103 15.20 -11.10 0.06
CA VAL A 103 15.12 -11.33 1.51
C VAL A 103 13.74 -11.03 2.07
N HIS A 104 13.10 -9.93 1.67
CA HIS A 104 11.94 -9.43 2.40
C HIS A 104 10.61 -9.80 1.78
N PHE A 105 10.57 -10.17 0.50
CA PHE A 105 9.32 -10.34 -0.21
C PHE A 105 9.07 -11.80 -0.55
N TYR A 106 7.79 -12.16 -0.61
CA TYR A 106 7.29 -13.44 -1.10
C TYR A 106 5.96 -13.23 -1.81
N GLU A 107 5.49 -14.24 -2.53
CA GLU A 107 4.20 -14.25 -3.21
C GLU A 107 3.50 -15.57 -2.93
N MET A 108 2.49 -15.56 -2.06
CA MET A 108 1.73 -16.75 -1.67
C MET A 108 0.27 -16.39 -1.38
N ASP A 109 -0.65 -17.31 -1.64
CA ASP A 109 -2.07 -17.13 -1.29
C ASP A 109 -2.44 -17.71 0.08
N THR A 110 -1.52 -18.49 0.67
CA THR A 110 -1.72 -19.26 1.89
C THR A 110 -0.73 -18.85 2.99
N ASP A 111 -0.46 -17.55 3.09
CA ASP A 111 0.46 -16.94 4.05
C ASP A 111 -0.19 -16.55 5.39
N ILE A 112 -1.52 -16.67 5.48
CA ILE A 112 -2.31 -16.45 6.69
C ILE A 112 -2.67 -17.80 7.33
N ASP A 113 -2.35 -17.97 8.61
CA ASP A 113 -2.92 -19.03 9.44
C ASP A 113 -4.29 -18.58 9.97
N PRO A 114 -5.41 -19.19 9.53
CA PRO A 114 -6.75 -18.76 9.89
C PRO A 114 -7.11 -18.93 11.37
N ASP A 115 -6.32 -19.69 12.14
CA ASP A 115 -6.54 -19.95 13.58
C ASP A 115 -5.71 -19.05 14.50
N LEU A 116 -4.92 -18.13 13.93
CA LEU A 116 -4.08 -17.22 14.71
C LEU A 116 -4.59 -15.78 14.63
N PRO A 117 -4.40 -14.97 15.69
CA PRO A 117 -4.84 -13.58 15.71
C PRO A 117 -4.14 -12.75 14.62
N LEU A 118 -4.84 -11.74 14.12
CA LEU A 118 -4.25 -10.75 13.21
C LEU A 118 -3.73 -9.54 14.00
N ILE A 119 -2.83 -8.78 13.39
CA ILE A 119 -2.29 -7.53 13.93
C ILE A 119 -2.50 -6.45 12.88
N ILE A 120 -3.14 -5.35 13.26
CA ILE A 120 -3.40 -4.23 12.36
C ILE A 120 -2.88 -2.92 12.97
N ALA A 121 -2.58 -1.97 12.10
CA ALA A 121 -2.46 -0.56 12.44
C ALA A 121 -3.07 0.26 11.30
N ALA A 122 -3.33 1.53 11.55
CA ALA A 122 -3.92 2.44 10.58
C ALA A 122 -3.26 3.82 10.63
N ASP A 123 -3.25 4.52 9.50
CA ASP A 123 -2.98 5.96 9.46
C ASP A 123 -4.32 6.71 9.40
N TYR A 124 -4.36 7.89 10.01
CA TYR A 124 -5.58 8.68 10.21
C TYR A 124 -5.57 9.96 9.37
N GLN A 125 -4.85 9.94 8.24
CA GLN A 125 -4.84 11.04 7.31
C GLN A 125 -6.21 11.18 6.64
N ALA A 126 -6.62 12.43 6.37
CA ALA A 126 -7.90 12.69 5.73
C ALA A 126 -7.96 12.19 4.28
N SER A 127 -6.86 12.24 3.53
CA SER A 127 -6.82 11.90 2.10
C SER A 127 -6.94 10.40 1.82
N ILE A 128 -6.44 9.56 2.72
CA ILE A 128 -6.46 8.09 2.61
C ILE A 128 -6.49 7.47 4.01
N SER A 129 -7.24 6.37 4.16
CA SER A 129 -7.29 5.58 5.39
C SER A 129 -6.66 4.19 5.15
N PRO A 130 -5.32 4.07 5.20
CA PRO A 130 -4.63 2.80 5.02
C PRO A 130 -4.61 1.98 6.30
N ILE A 131 -4.75 0.66 6.15
CA ILE A 131 -4.64 -0.35 7.18
C ILE A 131 -3.68 -1.43 6.67
N CYS A 132 -2.60 -1.69 7.40
CA CYS A 132 -1.76 -2.85 7.16
C CYS A 132 -2.24 -4.02 8.02
N VAL A 133 -2.38 -5.19 7.42
CA VAL A 133 -2.72 -6.44 8.11
C VAL A 133 -1.49 -7.32 8.16
N THR A 134 -1.16 -7.76 9.37
CA THR A 134 0.02 -8.58 9.64
C THR A 134 -0.32 -9.75 10.55
N GLN A 135 0.54 -10.76 10.58
CA GLN A 135 0.40 -11.92 11.45
C GLN A 135 1.78 -12.45 11.85
N PHE A 136 1.95 -12.80 13.12
CA PHE A 136 3.06 -13.67 13.52
C PHE A 136 2.69 -15.11 13.18
N ALA A 137 3.35 -15.67 12.17
CA ALA A 137 3.13 -17.04 11.72
C ALA A 137 4.37 -17.57 11.00
N LYS A 138 4.45 -18.90 10.88
CA LYS A 138 5.44 -19.54 10.00
C LYS A 138 4.93 -19.46 8.56
N LEU A 139 5.74 -18.93 7.66
CA LEU A 139 5.45 -19.04 6.23
C LEU A 139 5.57 -20.52 5.79
N PRO A 140 4.80 -20.94 4.77
CA PRO A 140 4.92 -22.28 4.20
C PRO A 140 6.38 -22.63 3.85
N GLY A 141 6.86 -23.75 4.39
CA GLY A 141 8.25 -24.21 4.17
C GLY A 141 9.30 -23.57 5.09
N GLN A 142 8.95 -22.63 5.96
CA GLN A 142 9.88 -22.07 6.96
C GLN A 142 9.76 -22.78 8.32
N SER A 143 10.90 -22.91 9.02
CA SER A 143 10.98 -23.58 10.32
C SER A 143 10.72 -22.63 11.51
N PHE A 144 10.86 -21.33 11.30
CA PHE A 144 10.73 -20.26 12.29
C PHE A 144 9.56 -19.32 11.97
N GLU A 145 9.10 -18.59 12.99
CA GLU A 145 8.03 -17.59 12.85
C GLU A 145 8.59 -16.26 12.32
N THR A 146 7.79 -15.58 11.53
CA THR A 146 8.07 -14.26 10.95
C THR A 146 6.92 -13.31 11.23
N LEU A 147 7.16 -11.99 11.18
CA LEU A 147 6.09 -11.02 11.07
C LEU A 147 5.75 -10.87 9.58
N ASN A 148 4.60 -11.39 9.18
CA ASN A 148 4.16 -11.38 7.80
C ASN A 148 3.21 -10.21 7.58
N PHE A 149 3.56 -9.28 6.70
CA PHE A 149 2.63 -8.32 6.10
C PHE A 149 1.86 -9.05 5.01
N VAL A 150 0.67 -9.54 5.38
CA VAL A 150 -0.13 -10.45 4.57
C VAL A 150 -1.06 -9.73 3.60
N ARG A 151 -1.51 -8.53 3.97
CA ARG A 151 -2.45 -7.75 3.14
C ARG A 151 -2.50 -6.29 3.54
N GLN A 152 -2.72 -5.42 2.56
CA GLN A 152 -3.15 -4.05 2.79
C GLN A 152 -4.66 -3.88 2.56
N VAL A 153 -5.26 -2.95 3.29
CA VAL A 153 -6.64 -2.47 3.08
C VAL A 153 -6.59 -0.95 3.12
N TYR A 154 -7.34 -0.28 2.25
CA TYR A 154 -7.45 1.18 2.29
C TYR A 154 -8.72 1.64 1.62
N GLU A 155 -9.13 2.85 1.93
CA GLU A 155 -10.09 3.64 1.18
C GLU A 155 -9.53 5.06 1.02
N GLU A 156 -9.77 5.67 -0.14
CA GLU A 156 -9.43 7.07 -0.44
C GLU A 156 -10.69 7.94 -0.36
N GLN A 157 -10.54 9.25 -0.20
CA GLN A 157 -11.66 10.19 -0.22
C GLN A 157 -12.57 9.97 -1.45
N PRO A 158 -13.91 10.04 -1.30
CA PRO A 158 -14.66 10.56 -0.14
C PRO A 158 -14.89 9.57 1.00
N LYS A 159 -14.45 8.32 0.86
CA LYS A 159 -14.56 7.31 1.91
C LYS A 159 -13.46 7.50 2.96
N GLY A 160 -13.71 6.99 4.16
CA GLY A 160 -12.83 7.21 5.31
C GLY A 160 -12.45 5.93 6.06
N LEU A 161 -12.01 6.13 7.30
CA LEU A 161 -11.50 5.07 8.16
C LEU A 161 -12.55 4.00 8.48
N GLU A 162 -13.81 4.40 8.66
CA GLU A 162 -14.91 3.45 8.88
C GLU A 162 -15.11 2.53 7.66
N ASP A 163 -15.07 3.09 6.45
CA ASP A 163 -15.14 2.30 5.22
C ASP A 163 -13.94 1.35 5.08
N ALA A 164 -12.74 1.81 5.44
CA ALA A 164 -11.55 0.96 5.42
C ALA A 164 -11.67 -0.22 6.43
N CYS A 165 -12.22 0.03 7.62
CA CYS A 165 -12.55 -1.02 8.59
C CYS A 165 -13.58 -2.00 8.04
N ASN A 166 -14.63 -1.52 7.37
CA ASN A 166 -15.64 -2.38 6.72
C ASN A 166 -15.03 -3.23 5.60
N SER A 167 -14.14 -2.65 4.79
CA SER A 167 -13.36 -3.36 3.78
C SER A 167 -12.45 -4.43 4.39
N PHE A 168 -11.87 -4.18 5.57
CA PHE A 168 -11.12 -5.19 6.32
C PHE A 168 -12.03 -6.34 6.78
N ILE A 169 -13.19 -6.03 7.38
CA ILE A 169 -14.16 -7.03 7.85
C ILE A 169 -14.58 -7.94 6.69
N MET A 170 -14.90 -7.35 5.54
CA MET A 170 -15.31 -8.08 4.34
C MET A 170 -14.20 -9.01 3.84
N LYS A 171 -12.98 -8.47 3.67
CA LYS A 171 -11.83 -9.21 3.14
C LYS A 171 -11.37 -10.33 4.07
N MET A 172 -11.48 -10.13 5.39
CA MET A 172 -11.06 -11.10 6.41
C MET A 172 -12.25 -11.90 7.00
N SER A 173 -13.39 -11.90 6.31
CA SER A 173 -14.61 -12.60 6.76
C SER A 173 -14.41 -14.10 6.96
N GLY A 174 -13.58 -14.75 6.13
CA GLY A 174 -13.26 -16.18 6.24
C GLY A 174 -12.26 -16.57 7.34
N HIS A 175 -11.63 -15.60 8.02
CA HIS A 175 -10.65 -15.86 9.08
C HIS A 175 -11.33 -16.46 10.33
N ARG A 176 -10.84 -17.56 10.89
CA ARG A 176 -11.56 -18.27 11.98
C ARG A 176 -11.35 -17.60 13.34
N ASP A 177 -10.12 -17.28 13.70
CA ASP A 177 -9.82 -16.54 14.93
C ASP A 177 -10.14 -15.05 14.73
N LYS A 178 -11.30 -14.60 15.21
CA LYS A 178 -11.72 -13.18 15.11
C LYS A 178 -10.99 -12.24 16.07
N THR A 179 -9.86 -12.63 16.63
CA THR A 179 -9.01 -11.76 17.46
C THR A 179 -8.12 -10.88 16.58
N VAL A 180 -8.11 -9.58 16.86
CA VAL A 180 -7.22 -8.62 16.20
C VAL A 180 -6.55 -7.71 17.22
N TYR A 181 -5.21 -7.69 17.20
CA TYR A 181 -4.42 -6.71 17.93
C TYR A 181 -4.35 -5.42 17.13
N TYR A 182 -4.94 -4.36 17.66
CA TYR A 182 -4.94 -3.05 17.03
C TYR A 182 -3.84 -2.18 17.63
N VAL A 183 -2.72 -2.06 16.92
CA VAL A 183 -1.59 -1.22 17.31
C VAL A 183 -1.88 0.22 16.91
N HIS A 184 -1.87 1.12 17.89
CA HIS A 184 -2.12 2.53 17.65
C HIS A 184 -1.26 3.44 18.55
N ASP A 185 -0.91 4.63 18.07
CA ASP A 185 -0.08 5.60 18.80
C ASP A 185 -0.92 6.80 19.24
N SER A 186 -0.26 7.86 19.72
CA SER A 186 -0.96 9.08 20.19
C SER A 186 -1.80 9.78 19.12
N THR A 187 -1.52 9.59 17.82
CA THR A 187 -2.31 10.21 16.74
C THR A 187 -3.74 9.69 16.71
N ALA A 188 -3.95 8.44 17.10
CA ALA A 188 -5.26 7.80 17.17
C ALA A 188 -6.19 8.38 18.23
N ILE A 189 -5.64 9.13 19.20
CA ILE A 189 -6.39 9.85 20.23
C ILE A 189 -6.97 11.17 19.66
N GLY A 190 -6.50 11.60 18.48
CA GLY A 190 -7.11 12.69 17.73
C GLY A 190 -8.60 12.44 17.50
N LYS A 191 -9.40 13.49 17.63
CA LYS A 191 -10.85 13.43 17.42
C LYS A 191 -11.18 13.68 15.96
N ASN A 192 -12.09 12.87 15.42
CA ASN A 192 -12.74 13.12 14.14
C ASN A 192 -13.71 14.31 14.24
N PRO A 193 -14.28 14.79 13.12
CA PRO A 193 -15.25 15.89 13.12
C PRO A 193 -16.51 15.65 13.97
N PHE A 194 -16.82 14.38 14.28
CA PHE A 194 -17.94 13.96 15.11
C PHE A 194 -17.58 13.81 16.60
N GLY A 195 -16.36 14.15 17.00
CA GLY A 195 -15.90 14.16 18.39
C GLY A 195 -15.42 12.81 18.95
N LYS A 196 -15.50 11.72 18.17
CA LYS A 196 -14.95 10.40 18.53
C LYS A 196 -13.46 10.33 18.20
N THR A 197 -12.66 9.62 19.00
CA THR A 197 -11.27 9.38 18.62
C THR A 197 -11.19 8.40 17.45
N TYR A 198 -10.14 8.49 16.63
CA TYR A 198 -9.94 7.51 15.56
C TYR A 198 -9.77 6.08 16.11
N ALA A 199 -9.12 5.93 17.26
CA ALA A 199 -9.02 4.65 17.95
C ALA A 199 -10.39 4.07 18.31
N GLN A 200 -11.28 4.90 18.87
CA GLN A 200 -12.65 4.49 19.19
C GLN A 200 -13.42 4.05 17.94
N LEU A 201 -13.30 4.81 16.84
CA LEU A 201 -13.97 4.47 15.58
C LEU A 201 -13.54 3.08 15.08
N VAL A 202 -12.24 2.78 15.07
CA VAL A 202 -11.74 1.46 14.64
C VAL A 202 -12.25 0.34 15.55
N ILE A 203 -12.16 0.53 16.87
CA ILE A 203 -12.61 -0.48 17.84
C ILE A 203 -14.11 -0.76 17.67
N GLU A 204 -14.94 0.28 17.66
CA GLU A 204 -16.39 0.15 17.53
C GLU A 204 -16.79 -0.51 16.21
N THR A 205 -16.19 -0.10 15.09
CA THR A 205 -16.51 -0.62 13.75
C THR A 205 -16.15 -2.10 13.64
N LEU A 206 -14.94 -2.48 14.06
CA LEU A 206 -14.47 -3.87 13.98
C LEU A 206 -15.24 -4.78 14.95
N THR A 207 -15.54 -4.30 16.16
CA THR A 207 -16.37 -5.06 17.12
C THR A 207 -17.80 -5.25 16.62
N ALA A 208 -18.41 -4.23 15.99
CA ALA A 208 -19.70 -4.37 15.32
C ALA A 208 -19.65 -5.39 14.16
N GLY A 209 -18.50 -5.50 13.49
CA GLY A 209 -18.21 -6.52 12.47
C GLY A 209 -17.88 -7.92 13.01
N GLY A 210 -18.02 -8.16 14.31
CA GLY A 210 -17.81 -9.47 14.95
C GLY A 210 -16.36 -9.78 15.33
N TRP A 211 -15.47 -8.79 15.35
CA TRP A 211 -14.07 -8.96 15.77
C TRP A 211 -13.86 -8.68 17.27
N CYS A 212 -13.05 -9.50 17.92
CA CYS A 212 -12.50 -9.24 19.23
C CYS A 212 -11.26 -8.34 19.07
N VAL A 213 -11.42 -7.04 19.36
CA VAL A 213 -10.36 -6.04 19.18
C VAL A 213 -9.60 -5.84 20.48
N ILE A 214 -8.29 -6.09 20.46
CA ILE A 214 -7.39 -5.84 21.59
C ILE A 214 -6.55 -4.60 21.26
N PRO A 215 -6.84 -3.43 21.83
CA PRO A 215 -6.09 -2.21 21.55
C PRO A 215 -4.71 -2.25 22.23
N ILE A 216 -3.67 -1.95 21.46
CA ILE A 216 -2.27 -1.89 21.89
C ILE A 216 -1.77 -0.46 21.68
N TYR A 217 -1.81 0.32 22.76
CA TYR A 217 -1.37 1.71 22.73
C TYR A 217 0.15 1.82 22.86
N THR A 218 0.82 2.33 21.82
CA THR A 218 2.30 2.43 21.76
C THR A 218 2.86 3.76 22.27
N PHE A 219 2.01 4.60 22.88
CA PHE A 219 2.36 5.94 23.34
C PHE A 219 2.93 6.82 22.21
N LYS A 220 3.62 7.91 22.57
CA LYS A 220 4.29 8.76 21.60
C LYS A 220 5.59 8.07 21.14
N PRO A 221 5.81 7.87 19.82
CA PRO A 221 7.05 7.31 19.33
C PRO A 221 8.26 8.22 19.66
N PRO A 222 9.49 7.67 19.73
CA PRO A 222 10.69 8.47 19.94
C PRO A 222 10.95 9.40 18.73
N SER A 223 12.00 10.21 18.82
CA SER A 223 12.38 11.07 17.70
C SER A 223 12.63 10.26 16.41
N HIS A 224 12.41 10.91 15.27
CA HIS A 224 12.44 10.24 13.96
C HIS A 224 13.78 9.55 13.69
N GLY A 225 14.90 10.15 14.09
CA GLY A 225 16.23 9.55 13.93
C GLY A 225 16.37 8.23 14.71
N VAL A 226 15.91 8.18 15.96
CA VAL A 226 15.95 6.94 16.76
C VAL A 226 15.06 5.86 16.15
N LYS A 227 13.85 6.24 15.72
CA LYS A 227 12.90 5.31 15.09
C LYS A 227 13.50 4.72 13.80
N PHE A 228 14.08 5.58 12.95
CA PHE A 228 14.74 5.20 11.71
C PHE A 228 15.87 4.18 11.93
N GLU A 229 16.83 4.47 12.81
CA GLU A 229 17.97 3.57 13.04
C GLU A 229 17.54 2.21 13.63
N ARG A 230 16.52 2.21 14.50
CA ARG A 230 15.96 0.98 15.06
C ARG A 230 15.29 0.12 14.00
N ILE A 231 14.42 0.70 13.18
CA ILE A 231 13.72 -0.01 12.11
C ILE A 231 14.70 -0.50 11.05
N LYS A 232 15.70 0.33 10.69
CA LYS A 232 16.79 -0.07 9.81
C LYS A 232 17.53 -1.30 10.32
N LYS A 233 17.87 -1.34 11.62
CA LYS A 233 18.50 -2.53 12.25
C LYS A 233 17.60 -3.77 12.15
N LEU A 234 16.29 -3.62 12.33
CA LEU A 234 15.34 -4.73 12.23
C LEU A 234 15.26 -5.30 10.81
N HIS A 235 15.26 -4.47 9.77
CA HIS A 235 15.31 -4.94 8.38
C HIS A 235 16.67 -5.55 7.99
N LYS A 236 17.75 -5.14 8.66
CA LYS A 236 19.06 -5.77 8.49
C LYS A 236 19.15 -7.14 9.19
N ASN A 237 18.24 -7.44 10.12
CA ASN A 237 18.29 -8.69 10.87
C ASN A 237 18.12 -9.89 9.94
N THR A 238 19.02 -10.87 10.08
CA THR A 238 18.95 -12.17 9.38
C THR A 238 18.79 -13.34 10.35
N ASP A 239 18.80 -13.08 11.66
CA ASP A 239 18.70 -14.09 12.71
C ASP A 239 17.28 -14.10 13.31
N PRO A 240 16.46 -15.13 13.03
CA PRO A 240 15.11 -15.22 13.60
C PRO A 240 15.10 -15.43 15.13
N VAL A 241 16.25 -15.74 15.75
CA VAL A 241 16.39 -15.85 17.21
C VAL A 241 16.50 -14.48 17.88
N GLU A 242 17.16 -13.49 17.24
CA GLU A 242 17.25 -12.12 17.77
C GLU A 242 15.86 -11.45 17.78
N ALA A 243 15.14 -11.59 16.67
CA ALA A 243 13.77 -11.13 16.51
C ALA A 243 13.11 -11.83 15.30
N PRO A 244 11.78 -12.00 15.28
CA PRO A 244 11.07 -12.47 14.09
C PRO A 244 11.45 -11.66 12.86
N LEU A 245 11.70 -12.33 11.73
CA LEU A 245 12.04 -11.62 10.50
C LEU A 245 10.79 -10.97 9.91
N ILE A 246 10.94 -9.79 9.31
CA ILE A 246 9.85 -9.04 8.68
C ILE A 246 9.75 -9.45 7.21
N ARG A 247 8.56 -9.88 6.78
CA ARG A 247 8.30 -10.35 5.41
C ARG A 247 7.05 -9.71 4.83
N PHE A 248 7.04 -9.46 3.52
CA PHE A 248 5.94 -8.80 2.81
C PHE A 248 5.41 -9.67 1.69
N ASN A 249 4.09 -9.88 1.67
CA ASN A 249 3.42 -10.51 0.55
C ASN A 249 3.27 -9.51 -0.59
N ARG A 250 4.08 -9.64 -1.66
CA ARG A 250 4.09 -8.69 -2.77
C ARG A 250 2.76 -8.63 -3.51
N LYS A 251 2.05 -9.76 -3.60
CA LYS A 251 0.76 -9.87 -4.27
C LYS A 251 -0.33 -9.02 -3.63
N TYR A 252 -0.28 -8.82 -2.31
CA TYR A 252 -1.36 -8.19 -1.55
C TYR A 252 -0.97 -6.89 -0.84
N ASN A 253 0.23 -6.37 -1.10
CA ASN A 253 0.78 -5.17 -0.46
C ASN A 253 1.43 -4.21 -1.46
N ASP A 254 0.94 -4.15 -2.71
CA ASP A 254 1.50 -3.32 -3.77
C ASP A 254 1.67 -1.83 -3.39
N CYS A 255 0.68 -1.23 -2.72
CA CYS A 255 0.72 0.17 -2.29
C CYS A 255 1.66 0.38 -1.10
N LEU A 256 1.68 -0.54 -0.13
CA LEU A 256 2.66 -0.51 0.95
C LEU A 256 4.10 -0.58 0.41
N ILE A 257 4.37 -1.52 -0.50
CA ILE A 257 5.70 -1.69 -1.09
C ILE A 257 6.08 -0.43 -1.87
N THR A 258 5.18 0.07 -2.70
CA THR A 258 5.40 1.31 -3.47
C THR A 258 5.63 2.51 -2.53
N SER A 259 4.87 2.63 -1.44
CA SER A 259 5.03 3.66 -0.42
C SER A 259 6.43 3.61 0.22
N MET A 260 6.93 2.41 0.53
CA MET A 260 8.28 2.22 1.08
C MET A 260 9.39 2.52 0.07
N ASP A 261 9.25 2.03 -1.17
CA ASP A 261 10.25 2.23 -2.23
C ASP A 261 10.36 3.71 -2.66
N ARG A 262 9.24 4.45 -2.65
CA ARG A 262 9.19 5.89 -2.98
C ARG A 262 9.50 6.81 -1.80
N SER A 263 9.57 6.28 -0.57
CA SER A 263 9.89 7.09 0.61
C SER A 263 11.35 7.57 0.54
N LEU A 264 11.55 8.85 0.24
CA LEU A 264 12.87 9.48 0.32
C LEU A 264 13.24 9.79 1.77
N ALA A 265 14.53 9.72 2.08
CA ALA A 265 15.10 10.15 3.35
C ALA A 265 15.65 11.58 3.24
N ILE A 266 15.20 12.45 4.14
CA ILE A 266 15.75 13.80 4.35
C ILE A 266 16.44 13.82 5.71
N THR A 267 17.70 14.27 5.73
CA THR A 267 18.42 14.54 6.98
C THR A 267 18.38 16.04 7.27
N THR A 268 17.84 16.42 8.43
CA THR A 268 17.82 17.81 8.90
C THR A 268 18.21 17.84 10.37
N GLY A 269 19.19 18.67 10.74
CA GLY A 269 19.64 18.78 12.14
C GLY A 269 20.21 17.49 12.74
N GLY A 270 20.75 16.60 11.91
CA GLY A 270 21.30 15.30 12.34
C GLY A 270 20.27 14.19 12.48
N GLU A 271 18.98 14.46 12.26
CA GLU A 271 17.92 13.44 12.26
C GLU A 271 17.47 13.12 10.83
N THR A 272 17.36 11.83 10.53
CA THR A 272 16.79 11.34 9.27
C THR A 272 15.29 11.11 9.44
N LYS A 273 14.51 11.68 8.53
CA LYS A 273 13.06 11.55 8.45
C LYS A 273 12.62 11.27 7.02
N LYS A 274 11.41 10.74 6.86
CA LYS A 274 10.80 10.59 5.53
C LYS A 274 10.48 11.95 4.93
N ASP A 275 10.62 12.05 3.63
CA ASP A 275 10.11 13.17 2.87
C ASP A 275 8.59 13.04 2.67
N LYS A 276 7.84 13.94 3.30
CA LYS A 276 6.37 13.94 3.31
C LYS A 276 5.76 14.94 2.33
N HIS A 277 6.54 15.57 1.44
CA HIS A 277 6.00 16.65 0.60
C HIS A 277 4.84 16.20 -0.31
N LEU A 278 4.84 14.95 -0.76
CA LEU A 278 3.80 14.38 -1.63
C LEU A 278 2.48 14.10 -0.89
N GLU A 279 2.46 14.14 0.45
CA GLU A 279 1.23 14.05 1.27
C GLU A 279 0.41 15.37 1.23
N TYR A 280 1.02 16.49 0.81
CA TYR A 280 0.33 17.78 0.75
C TYR A 280 -0.58 17.87 -0.48
N THR A 281 -1.80 17.37 -0.36
CA THR A 281 -2.82 17.37 -1.43
C THR A 281 -3.10 18.75 -2.03
N ASN A 282 -2.99 19.83 -1.25
CA ASN A 282 -3.14 21.20 -1.75
C ASN A 282 -2.06 21.60 -2.77
N ARG A 283 -0.86 21.01 -2.65
CA ARG A 283 0.28 21.28 -3.53
C ARG A 283 0.42 20.23 -4.62
N TYR A 284 0.00 19.00 -4.33
CA TYR A 284 0.07 17.85 -5.23
C TYR A 284 -1.29 17.14 -5.33
N PRO A 285 -2.31 17.80 -5.90
CA PRO A 285 -3.68 17.27 -5.93
C PRO A 285 -3.81 15.98 -6.76
N ASP A 286 -2.99 15.83 -7.79
CA ASP A 286 -3.04 14.68 -8.71
C ASP A 286 -2.15 13.52 -8.27
N TYR A 287 -1.38 13.68 -7.18
CA TYR A 287 -0.51 12.61 -6.70
C TYR A 287 -1.33 11.52 -5.99
N PRO A 288 -1.25 10.24 -6.44
CA PRO A 288 -2.01 9.16 -5.81
C PRO A 288 -1.56 8.95 -4.37
N GLN A 289 -2.43 9.26 -3.41
CA GLN A 289 -2.10 9.29 -2.00
C GLN A 289 -1.76 7.89 -1.46
N ARG A 290 -2.30 6.82 -2.04
CA ARG A 290 -1.88 5.44 -1.78
C ARG A 290 -0.40 5.14 -2.01
N TYR A 291 0.33 5.98 -2.77
CA TYR A 291 1.77 5.82 -3.00
C TYR A 291 2.63 6.81 -2.20
N ALA A 292 2.01 7.71 -1.43
CA ALA A 292 2.72 8.61 -0.51
C ALA A 292 3.16 7.83 0.76
N THR A 293 3.68 8.53 1.78
CA THR A 293 4.33 7.85 2.92
C THR A 293 3.38 7.23 3.95
N HIS A 294 2.07 7.32 3.76
CA HIS A 294 1.04 6.82 4.69
C HIS A 294 1.20 5.34 5.04
N PHE A 295 1.25 4.44 4.05
CA PHE A 295 1.42 3.00 4.33
C PHE A 295 2.75 2.68 5.02
N SER A 296 3.84 3.34 4.60
CA SER A 296 5.14 3.17 5.25
C SER A 296 5.13 3.62 6.72
N ASP A 297 4.31 4.61 7.09
CA ASP A 297 4.13 5.03 8.48
C ASP A 297 3.35 4.00 9.29
N VAL A 298 2.31 3.39 8.70
CA VAL A 298 1.58 2.27 9.30
C VAL A 298 2.51 1.08 9.54
N HIS A 299 3.36 0.74 8.56
CA HIS A 299 4.40 -0.28 8.72
C HIS A 299 5.28 0.01 9.94
N ASP A 300 5.81 1.23 10.04
CA ASP A 300 6.70 1.60 11.13
C ASP A 300 6.02 1.50 12.50
N GLN A 301 4.72 1.78 12.56
CA GLN A 301 3.92 1.65 13.78
C GLN A 301 3.77 0.19 14.22
N ILE A 302 3.44 -0.72 13.28
CA ILE A 302 3.36 -2.16 13.56
C ILE A 302 4.72 -2.68 14.02
N VAL A 303 5.78 -2.41 13.27
CA VAL A 303 7.14 -2.88 13.59
C VAL A 303 7.59 -2.34 14.94
N TRP A 304 7.30 -1.07 15.25
CA TRP A 304 7.63 -0.49 16.55
C TRP A 304 6.89 -1.20 17.70
N GLY A 305 5.58 -1.37 17.60
CA GLY A 305 4.77 -2.01 18.64
C GLY A 305 5.13 -3.49 18.86
N THR A 306 5.44 -4.21 17.77
CA THR A 306 5.71 -5.65 17.79
C THR A 306 7.16 -5.99 18.16
N HIS A 307 8.15 -5.30 17.60
CA HIS A 307 9.56 -5.68 17.75
C HIS A 307 10.29 -4.87 18.82
N VAL A 308 9.99 -3.58 18.94
CA VAL A 308 10.69 -2.70 19.88
C VAL A 308 10.02 -2.72 21.24
N LEU A 309 8.70 -2.50 21.29
CA LEU A 309 7.95 -2.52 22.54
C LEU A 309 7.53 -3.94 22.96
N LYS A 310 7.53 -4.90 22.03
CA LYS A 310 7.09 -6.29 22.25
C LYS A 310 5.73 -6.37 22.94
N SER A 311 4.83 -5.45 22.59
CA SER A 311 3.52 -5.28 23.24
C SER A 311 2.45 -6.22 22.67
N VAL A 312 2.76 -6.89 21.56
CA VAL A 312 1.89 -7.90 20.95
C VAL A 312 2.49 -9.28 21.21
N PRO A 313 1.72 -10.24 21.76
CA PRO A 313 2.23 -11.58 22.05
C PRO A 313 2.47 -12.36 20.75
N ILE A 314 3.60 -13.06 20.68
CA ILE A 314 3.88 -14.04 19.64
C ILE A 314 3.15 -15.33 20.02
N THR A 315 2.15 -15.71 19.22
CA THR A 315 1.33 -16.88 19.51
C THR A 315 2.02 -18.13 18.99
N THR A 316 2.98 -18.67 19.74
CA THR A 316 3.55 -19.97 19.41
C THR A 316 2.48 -21.04 19.62
N ARG A 317 2.15 -21.82 18.58
CA ARG A 317 1.42 -23.10 18.73
C ARG A 317 2.28 -24.04 19.59
N GLY A 318 2.16 -23.92 20.92
CA GLY A 318 2.95 -24.70 21.89
C GLY A 318 3.10 -24.09 23.28
N SER A 319 2.83 -22.79 23.47
CA SER A 319 2.90 -22.18 24.81
C SER A 319 1.58 -21.50 25.16
N ARG A 320 0.71 -22.23 25.87
CA ARG A 320 -0.32 -21.59 26.69
C ARG A 320 0.40 -20.75 27.75
N PHE A 321 0.49 -19.44 27.57
CA PHE A 321 0.98 -18.56 28.62
C PHE A 321 -0.14 -18.26 29.61
N VAL A 322 0.04 -18.78 30.82
CA VAL A 322 -0.51 -18.25 32.06
C VAL A 322 0.36 -17.04 32.40
N GLY A 323 -0.18 -15.82 32.31
CA GLY A 323 0.59 -14.61 32.57
C GLY A 323 -0.31 -13.45 32.95
N ALA A 324 -0.40 -13.21 34.25
CA ALA A 324 -1.24 -12.21 34.89
C ALA A 324 -0.97 -10.79 34.41
N ILE A 325 -2.06 -10.06 34.15
CA ILE A 325 -2.09 -8.61 34.14
C ILE A 325 -1.68 -8.13 35.53
N ARG A 326 -0.66 -7.26 35.60
CA ARG A 326 -0.40 -6.40 36.74
C ARG A 326 -0.37 -4.96 36.28
#